data_AF-A0A4P7U8Y4-F1
#
_entry.id   AF-A0A4P7U8Y4-F1
#
_cell.length_a   1.000
_cell.length_b   1.000
_cell.length_c   1.000
_cell.angle_alpha   90.00
_cell.angle_beta   90.00
_cell.angle_gamma   90.00
#
_symmetry.space_group_name_H-M   'P 1'
#
loop_
_entity.id
_entity.type
_entity.pdbx_description
1 polymer ?
#
loop_
_entity_poly.entity_id
_entity_poly.type
_entity_poly.pdbx_seq_one_letter_code
_entity_poly.pdbx_strand_id
1 'polypeptide(L)'
;MNPITDNAFSSSRPASDLLVPETEQAMARSTTVVRNVAELSDGDLTAAQVRANMVATLLPDSTVVRIDYTASTPRESADGAVLVAKEYLTYRSAVAEERIDQAVQQLEKRRKPLEASLVDANRAVSAAQTGADRAAAEARLQSVTADLTSVNSQINQLRAISTSGGTIISEPDPQRAVVSPDRAAILVAGVLGGLLLGLVLPFMGNAFDRRVRSAHDVARAGGGGVVATLDQPRAVVPPGDEDADEIRALRERLLAVVVAERPVLVVADVGPADHLPSDVATNLAVLIADSGKATTLLLPNYPDESLAQVVSALGLVEGGTPRGRAGSTAGWSPRWWSPSRRPTPTACRPPTSSLASSRTPPAAAPSPWWAWRRAATRSG
;
A
#
# COMPACT_ATOMS: atom_id res chain seq x y z
N MET A 1 20.80 -39.30 -14.87
CA MET A 1 21.75 -40.40 -14.67
C MET A 1 21.18 -41.30 -13.60
N ASN A 2 20.86 -42.55 -13.94
CA ASN A 2 20.31 -43.53 -13.02
C ASN A 2 21.48 -44.24 -12.33
N PRO A 3 21.69 -44.12 -11.01
CA PRO A 3 22.73 -44.87 -10.35
C PRO A 3 22.27 -46.33 -10.30
N ILE A 4 22.84 -47.14 -11.19
CA ILE A 4 22.89 -48.60 -11.03
C ILE A 4 23.73 -48.82 -9.78
N THR A 5 23.10 -49.16 -8.67
CA THR A 5 23.80 -49.57 -7.45
C THR A 5 23.34 -50.95 -7.03
N ASP A 6 24.32 -51.84 -7.18
CA ASP A 6 24.61 -53.07 -6.46
C ASP A 6 23.79 -53.30 -5.17
N ASN A 7 23.20 -54.49 -5.08
CA ASN A 7 22.54 -55.13 -3.92
C ASN A 7 22.26 -54.25 -2.69
N ALA A 8 21.00 -53.81 -2.54
CA ALA A 8 20.47 -53.12 -1.37
C ALA A 8 20.40 -53.96 -0.06
N PHE A 9 20.91 -55.19 -0.06
CA PHE A 9 20.83 -56.13 1.05
C PHE A 9 22.21 -56.70 1.42
N SER A 10 23.11 -55.84 1.91
CA SER A 10 24.29 -56.28 2.65
C SER A 10 23.93 -56.37 4.14
N SER A 11 24.28 -57.49 4.78
CA SER A 11 24.05 -57.78 6.21
C SER A 11 24.79 -56.84 7.17
N SER A 12 25.51 -55.85 6.64
CA SER A 12 26.28 -54.84 7.37
C SER A 12 25.59 -53.47 7.46
N ARG A 13 24.42 -53.26 6.84
CA ARG A 13 23.67 -52.00 6.99
C ARG A 13 22.54 -52.17 8.02
N PRO A 14 22.54 -51.40 9.12
CA PRO A 14 21.41 -51.40 10.04
C PRO A 14 20.16 -50.87 9.31
N ALA A 15 18.97 -51.35 9.70
CA ALA A 15 17.69 -50.92 9.11
C ALA A 15 17.47 -49.39 9.15
N SER A 16 18.19 -48.68 10.03
CA SER A 16 18.25 -47.22 10.11
C SER A 16 18.83 -46.55 8.85
N ASP A 17 19.59 -47.26 8.02
CA ASP A 17 20.18 -46.74 6.77
C ASP A 17 19.13 -46.63 5.63
N LEU A 18 17.93 -47.20 5.81
CA LEU A 18 16.77 -47.01 4.93
C LEU A 18 15.99 -45.71 5.23
N LEU A 19 16.37 -45.00 6.30
CA LEU A 19 15.77 -43.77 6.81
C LEU A 19 16.78 -42.61 6.64
N VAL A 20 17.14 -42.29 5.40
CA VAL A 20 18.01 -41.14 5.13
C VAL A 20 17.20 -39.84 5.36
N PRO A 21 17.69 -38.88 6.17
CA PRO A 21 17.01 -37.62 6.53
C PRO A 21 16.44 -36.82 5.36
N GLU A 22 17.17 -36.80 4.23
CA GLU A 22 16.78 -36.11 2.99
C GLU A 22 15.55 -36.73 2.33
N THR A 23 15.30 -38.02 2.59
CA THR A 23 14.15 -38.76 2.06
C THR A 23 12.87 -38.41 2.81
N GLU A 24 12.92 -38.12 4.10
CA GLU A 24 11.71 -37.90 4.92
C GLU A 24 10.99 -36.60 4.55
N GLN A 25 11.73 -35.50 4.32
CA GLN A 25 11.15 -34.24 3.83
C GLN A 25 10.58 -34.39 2.41
N ALA A 26 11.29 -35.12 1.54
CA ALA A 26 10.84 -35.40 0.18
C ALA A 26 9.59 -36.29 0.15
N MET A 27 9.48 -37.26 1.06
CA MET A 27 8.30 -38.12 1.21
C MET A 27 7.10 -37.34 1.73
N ALA A 28 7.28 -36.45 2.72
CA ALA A 28 6.20 -35.59 3.21
C ALA A 28 5.63 -34.66 2.11
N ARG A 29 6.48 -34.21 1.19
CA ARG A 29 6.09 -33.39 0.02
C ARG A 29 5.79 -34.20 -1.25
N SER A 30 5.72 -35.53 -1.13
CA SER A 30 5.47 -36.43 -2.25
C SER A 30 4.16 -36.08 -2.95
N THR A 31 4.14 -36.23 -4.27
CA THR A 31 2.94 -36.02 -5.08
C THR A 31 1.77 -36.88 -4.61
N THR A 32 2.04 -38.08 -4.08
CA THR A 32 0.99 -38.96 -3.54
C THR A 32 0.33 -38.34 -2.31
N VAL A 33 1.12 -37.93 -1.31
CA VAL A 33 0.60 -37.32 -0.07
C VAL A 33 -0.22 -36.07 -0.40
N VAL A 34 0.35 -35.18 -1.20
CA VAL A 34 -0.28 -33.91 -1.57
C VAL A 34 -1.57 -34.12 -2.38
N ARG A 35 -1.60 -35.11 -3.29
CA ARG A 35 -2.80 -35.44 -4.08
C ARG A 35 -3.90 -36.03 -3.19
N ASN A 36 -3.55 -36.96 -2.32
CA ASN A 36 -4.51 -37.60 -1.43
C ASN A 36 -5.13 -36.58 -0.47
N VAL A 37 -4.33 -35.65 0.07
CA VAL A 37 -4.85 -34.52 0.88
C VAL A 37 -5.82 -33.64 0.08
N ALA A 38 -5.52 -33.34 -1.18
CA ALA A 38 -6.41 -32.55 -2.04
C ALA A 38 -7.73 -33.29 -2.33
N GLU A 39 -7.68 -34.60 -2.58
CA GLU A 39 -8.87 -35.45 -2.76
C GLU A 39 -9.73 -35.50 -1.49
N LEU A 40 -9.10 -35.53 -0.31
CA LEU A 40 -9.78 -35.48 1.00
C LEU A 40 -10.36 -34.11 1.35
N SER A 41 -10.04 -33.07 0.56
CA SER A 41 -10.55 -31.71 0.76
C SER A 41 -11.83 -31.43 -0.04
N ASP A 42 -12.52 -32.47 -0.56
CA ASP A 42 -13.78 -32.38 -1.32
C ASP A 42 -13.78 -31.35 -2.47
N GLY A 43 -12.60 -31.07 -3.05
CA GLY A 43 -12.42 -30.14 -4.17
C GLY A 43 -12.10 -28.69 -3.78
N ASP A 44 -12.06 -28.36 -2.48
CA ASP A 44 -11.69 -27.02 -2.01
C ASP A 44 -10.23 -26.66 -2.30
N LEU A 45 -9.37 -27.67 -2.41
CA LEU A 45 -7.93 -27.51 -2.59
C LEU A 45 -7.41 -28.40 -3.73
N THR A 46 -6.54 -27.83 -4.55
CA THR A 46 -5.74 -28.57 -5.54
C THR A 46 -4.43 -29.05 -4.92
N ALA A 47 -3.83 -30.10 -5.50
CA ALA A 47 -2.52 -30.57 -5.08
C ALA A 47 -1.43 -29.47 -5.17
N ALA A 48 -1.54 -28.53 -6.12
CA ALA A 48 -0.61 -27.41 -6.19
C ALA A 48 -0.74 -26.48 -4.98
N GLN A 49 -1.98 -26.17 -4.57
CA GLN A 49 -2.27 -25.33 -3.40
C GLN A 49 -1.81 -26.00 -2.10
N VAL A 50 -2.11 -27.29 -1.90
CA VAL A 50 -1.65 -28.03 -0.71
C VAL A 50 -0.13 -27.97 -0.59
N ARG A 51 0.60 -28.21 -1.70
CA ARG A 51 2.07 -28.13 -1.71
C ARG A 51 2.59 -26.73 -1.41
N ALA A 52 1.95 -25.69 -1.94
CA ALA A 52 2.35 -24.30 -1.73
C ALA A 52 2.09 -23.85 -0.28
N ASN A 53 1.01 -24.34 0.32
CA ASN A 53 0.60 -23.99 1.67
C ASN A 53 1.37 -24.77 2.75
N MET A 54 2.03 -25.87 2.42
CA MET A 54 2.75 -26.71 3.37
C MET A 54 4.28 -26.57 3.32
N VAL A 55 4.91 -26.63 4.49
CA VAL A 55 6.35 -26.77 4.66
C VAL A 55 6.63 -27.94 5.59
N ALA A 56 7.45 -28.88 5.13
CA ALA A 56 7.92 -30.00 5.96
C ALA A 56 9.39 -29.74 6.30
N THR A 57 9.70 -29.66 7.60
CA THR A 57 11.04 -29.39 8.11
C THR A 57 11.44 -30.52 9.06
N LEU A 58 12.55 -31.19 8.79
CA LEU A 58 13.14 -32.15 9.74
C LEU A 58 13.88 -31.38 10.82
N LEU A 59 13.61 -31.69 12.09
CA LEU A 59 14.36 -31.08 13.20
C LEU A 59 15.80 -31.66 13.23
N PRO A 60 16.82 -30.81 13.45
CA PRO A 60 18.22 -31.26 13.55
C PRO A 60 18.39 -32.39 14.56
N ASP A 61 19.22 -33.38 14.22
CA ASP A 61 19.56 -34.53 15.06
C ASP A 61 18.35 -35.30 15.62
N SER A 62 17.22 -35.30 14.88
CA SER A 62 15.97 -35.91 15.33
C SER A 62 15.27 -36.71 14.22
N THR A 63 14.34 -37.59 14.63
CA THR A 63 13.38 -38.26 13.74
C THR A 63 12.03 -37.52 13.68
N VAL A 64 12.00 -36.25 14.08
CA VAL A 64 10.78 -35.46 14.17
C VAL A 64 10.67 -34.55 12.95
N VAL A 65 9.62 -34.75 12.16
CA VAL A 65 9.26 -33.86 11.06
C VAL A 65 8.21 -32.87 11.56
N ARG A 66 8.53 -31.58 11.48
CA ARG A 66 7.57 -30.50 11.69
C ARG A 66 6.87 -30.21 10.36
N ILE A 67 5.54 -30.16 10.41
CA ILE A 67 4.69 -29.81 9.27
C ILE A 67 4.00 -28.49 9.62
N ASP A 68 4.36 -27.44 8.89
CA ASP A 68 3.75 -26.13 8.98
C ASP A 68 2.77 -25.98 7.80
N TYR A 69 1.55 -25.51 8.06
CA TYR A 69 0.51 -25.34 7.02
C TYR A 69 -0.12 -23.94 7.10
N THR A 70 -0.19 -23.25 5.96
CA THR A 70 -0.71 -21.89 5.85
C THR A 70 -2.11 -21.91 5.25
N ALA A 71 -3.06 -21.22 5.90
CA ALA A 71 -4.43 -21.11 5.43
C ALA A 71 -5.04 -19.73 5.75
N SER A 72 -6.28 -19.51 5.32
CA SER A 72 -6.96 -18.22 5.50
C SER A 72 -7.43 -18.00 6.94
N THR A 73 -7.71 -19.08 7.67
CA THR A 73 -8.08 -19.04 9.08
C THR A 73 -7.15 -19.92 9.94
N PRO A 74 -6.97 -19.59 11.24
CA PRO A 74 -6.20 -20.43 12.15
C PRO A 74 -6.70 -21.88 12.25
N ARG A 75 -8.01 -22.09 12.10
CA ARG A 75 -8.64 -23.41 12.16
C ARG A 75 -8.31 -24.24 10.92
N GLU A 76 -8.48 -23.67 9.72
CA GLU A 76 -8.08 -24.33 8.48
C GLU A 76 -6.58 -24.65 8.46
N SER A 77 -5.76 -23.79 9.06
CA SER A 77 -4.31 -24.03 9.18
C SER A 77 -4.01 -25.27 10.03
N ALA A 78 -4.65 -25.39 11.19
CA ALA A 78 -4.52 -26.54 12.06
C ALA A 78 -5.06 -27.83 11.41
N ASP A 79 -6.27 -27.78 10.83
CA ASP A 79 -6.91 -28.92 10.19
C ASP A 79 -6.08 -29.42 9.00
N GLY A 80 -5.56 -28.50 8.17
CA GLY A 80 -4.68 -28.82 7.05
C GLY A 80 -3.35 -29.46 7.49
N ALA A 81 -2.73 -28.95 8.55
CA ALA A 81 -1.50 -29.55 9.10
C ALA A 81 -1.73 -30.98 9.61
N VAL A 82 -2.84 -31.22 10.33
CA VAL A 82 -3.21 -32.56 10.83
C VAL A 82 -3.49 -33.51 9.67
N LEU A 83 -4.21 -33.06 8.64
CA LEU A 83 -4.55 -33.87 7.48
C LEU A 83 -3.28 -34.30 6.72
N VAL A 84 -2.38 -33.36 6.45
CA VAL A 84 -1.09 -33.63 5.82
C VAL A 84 -0.24 -34.59 6.66
N ALA A 85 -0.21 -34.39 7.99
CA ALA A 85 0.54 -35.28 8.89
C ALA A 85 0.01 -36.72 8.86
N LYS A 86 -1.31 -36.90 8.95
CA LYS A 86 -1.96 -38.22 8.87
C LYS A 86 -1.63 -38.90 7.55
N GLU A 87 -1.76 -38.19 6.43
CA GLU A 87 -1.52 -38.77 5.11
C GLU A 87 -0.05 -39.12 4.89
N TYR A 88 0.88 -38.32 5.41
CA TYR A 88 2.30 -38.66 5.40
C TYR A 88 2.58 -39.95 6.18
N LEU A 89 1.98 -40.14 7.38
CA LEU A 89 2.13 -41.37 8.16
C LEU A 89 1.54 -42.59 7.42
N THR A 90 0.38 -42.43 6.78
CA THR A 90 -0.24 -43.46 5.94
C THR A 90 0.68 -43.86 4.79
N TYR A 91 1.18 -42.87 4.04
CA TYR A 91 2.08 -43.11 2.92
C TYR A 91 3.39 -43.77 3.37
N ARG A 92 3.97 -43.34 4.49
CA ARG A 92 5.17 -43.95 5.07
C ARG A 92 4.96 -45.40 5.47
N SER A 93 3.78 -45.73 6.02
CA SER A 93 3.40 -47.11 6.34
C SER A 93 3.30 -47.97 5.08
N ALA A 94 2.61 -47.48 4.04
CA ALA A 94 2.44 -48.19 2.78
C ALA A 94 3.79 -48.47 2.07
N VAL A 95 4.70 -47.50 2.06
CA VAL A 95 6.05 -47.68 1.51
C VAL A 95 6.86 -48.72 2.30
N ALA A 96 6.71 -48.76 3.63
CA ALA A 96 7.36 -49.76 4.46
C ALA A 96 6.82 -51.17 4.19
N GLU A 97 5.51 -51.32 4.08
CA GLU A 97 4.84 -52.58 3.72
C GLU A 97 5.31 -53.09 2.35
N GLU A 98 5.30 -52.22 1.33
CA GLU A 98 5.72 -52.61 -0.02
C GLU A 98 7.18 -53.09 -0.05
N ARG A 99 8.07 -52.46 0.71
CA ARG A 99 9.47 -52.89 0.82
C ARG A 99 9.61 -54.27 1.47
N ILE A 100 8.85 -54.54 2.54
CA ILE A 100 8.83 -55.86 3.20
C ILE A 100 8.29 -56.91 2.23
N ASP A 101 7.19 -56.63 1.54
CA ASP A 101 6.60 -57.55 0.58
C ASP A 101 7.55 -57.89 -0.56
N GLN A 102 8.25 -56.89 -1.11
CA GLN A 102 9.27 -57.12 -2.14
C GLN A 102 10.42 -57.99 -1.62
N ALA A 103 10.90 -57.77 -0.40
CA ALA A 103 11.95 -58.57 0.21
C ALA A 103 11.50 -60.01 0.47
N VAL A 104 10.28 -60.20 1.00
CA VAL A 104 9.67 -61.52 1.19
C VAL A 104 9.52 -62.24 -0.14
N GLN A 105 9.04 -61.57 -1.20
CA GLN A 105 8.94 -62.16 -2.53
C GLN A 105 10.29 -62.62 -3.09
N GLN A 106 11.38 -61.89 -2.83
CA GLN A 106 12.72 -62.31 -3.23
C GLN A 106 13.20 -63.56 -2.47
N LEU A 107 12.93 -63.63 -1.17
CA LEU A 107 13.23 -64.82 -0.37
C LEU A 107 12.37 -66.04 -0.76
N GLU A 108 11.09 -65.82 -1.07
CA GLU A 108 10.18 -66.85 -1.60
C GLU A 108 10.70 -67.43 -2.94
N LYS A 109 11.23 -66.58 -3.82
CA LYS A 109 11.90 -67.02 -5.06
C LYS A 109 13.15 -67.87 -4.79
N ARG A 110 13.85 -67.68 -3.67
CA ARG A 110 14.95 -68.55 -3.23
C ARG A 110 14.46 -69.81 -2.52
N ARG A 111 13.33 -69.75 -1.82
CA ARG A 111 12.75 -70.90 -1.11
C ARG A 111 12.30 -71.99 -2.07
N LYS A 112 11.58 -71.62 -3.15
CA LYS A 112 11.04 -72.58 -4.14
C LYS A 112 12.08 -73.60 -4.70
N PRO A 113 13.26 -73.18 -5.20
CA PRO A 113 14.26 -74.14 -5.69
C PRO A 113 14.90 -74.97 -4.57
N LEU A 114 14.99 -74.45 -3.34
CA LEU A 114 15.46 -75.22 -2.17
C LEU A 114 14.46 -76.32 -1.78
N GLU A 115 13.16 -76.04 -1.84
CA GLU A 115 12.11 -77.06 -1.62
C GLU A 115 12.21 -78.20 -2.64
N ALA A 116 12.43 -77.88 -3.92
CA ALA A 116 12.67 -78.89 -4.95
C ALA A 116 13.97 -79.70 -4.67
N SER A 117 15.05 -79.01 -4.29
CA SER A 117 16.32 -79.63 -3.93
C SER A 117 16.21 -80.55 -2.70
N LEU A 118 15.31 -80.24 -1.76
CA LEU A 118 15.05 -81.06 -0.58
C LEU A 118 14.39 -82.38 -0.96
N VAL A 119 13.42 -82.34 -1.88
CA VAL A 119 12.78 -83.54 -2.42
C VAL A 119 13.79 -84.42 -3.16
N ASP A 120 14.65 -83.82 -3.98
CA ASP A 120 15.67 -84.56 -4.72
C ASP A 120 16.75 -85.15 -3.80
N ALA A 121 17.17 -84.41 -2.76
CA ALA A 121 18.09 -84.92 -1.74
C ALA A 121 17.49 -86.10 -0.98
N ASN A 122 16.21 -86.04 -0.58
CA ASN A 122 15.53 -87.15 0.07
C ASN A 122 15.43 -88.40 -0.83
N ARG A 123 15.15 -88.22 -2.13
CA ARG A 123 15.16 -89.32 -3.10
C ARG A 123 16.55 -89.94 -3.24
N ALA A 124 17.60 -89.11 -3.29
CA ALA A 124 18.98 -89.57 -3.37
C ALA A 124 19.40 -90.41 -2.15
N VAL A 125 19.03 -89.98 -0.93
CA VAL A 125 19.25 -90.76 0.31
C VAL A 125 18.53 -92.12 0.25
N SER A 126 17.31 -92.14 -0.30
CA SER A 126 16.50 -93.37 -0.43
C SER A 126 17.04 -94.34 -1.49
N ALA A 127 17.67 -93.82 -2.55
CA ALA A 127 18.20 -94.61 -3.67
C ALA A 127 19.66 -95.07 -3.48
N ALA A 128 20.37 -94.54 -2.49
CA ALA A 128 21.78 -94.84 -2.25
C ALA A 128 22.00 -96.32 -1.87
N GLN A 129 22.88 -97.00 -2.61
CA GLN A 129 23.15 -98.44 -2.45
C GLN A 129 24.42 -98.73 -1.63
N THR A 130 25.37 -97.80 -1.59
CA THR A 130 26.63 -97.94 -0.86
C THR A 130 26.69 -96.99 0.35
N GLY A 131 27.50 -97.33 1.35
CA GLY A 131 27.67 -96.49 2.54
C GLY A 131 28.26 -95.11 2.25
N ALA A 132 29.16 -95.01 1.27
CA ALA A 132 29.77 -93.74 0.85
C ALA A 132 28.76 -92.84 0.12
N ASP A 133 27.97 -93.39 -0.81
CA ASP A 133 26.94 -92.64 -1.53
C ASP A 133 25.86 -92.12 -0.57
N ARG A 134 25.50 -92.92 0.43
CA ARG A 134 24.52 -92.54 1.45
C ARG A 134 25.01 -91.36 2.30
N ALA A 135 26.27 -91.41 2.76
CA ALA A 135 26.85 -90.33 3.56
C ALA A 135 26.88 -88.98 2.79
N ALA A 136 27.22 -89.01 1.49
CA ALA A 136 27.21 -87.82 0.65
C ALA A 136 25.79 -87.26 0.44
N ALA A 137 24.80 -88.13 0.22
CA ALA A 137 23.40 -87.73 0.08
C ALA A 137 22.82 -87.14 1.39
N GLU A 138 23.17 -87.71 2.54
CA GLU A 138 22.77 -87.21 3.86
C GLU A 138 23.39 -85.82 4.15
N ALA A 139 24.67 -85.61 3.81
CA ALA A 139 25.31 -84.29 3.93
C ALA A 139 24.62 -83.23 3.06
N ARG A 140 24.22 -83.58 1.83
CA ARG A 140 23.46 -82.69 0.95
C ARG A 140 22.08 -82.37 1.52
N LEU A 141 21.38 -83.37 2.06
CA LEU A 141 20.09 -83.19 2.72
C LEU A 141 20.19 -82.22 3.91
N GLN A 142 21.22 -82.39 4.75
CA GLN A 142 21.49 -81.50 5.89
C GLN A 142 21.74 -80.06 5.43
N SER A 143 22.55 -79.84 4.39
CA SER A 143 22.82 -78.52 3.84
C SER A 143 21.55 -77.84 3.33
N VAL A 144 20.74 -78.52 2.51
CA VAL A 144 19.49 -77.96 1.96
C VAL A 144 18.49 -77.66 3.08
N THR A 145 18.42 -78.51 4.10
CA THR A 145 17.55 -78.28 5.27
C THR A 145 17.99 -77.05 6.08
N ALA A 146 19.29 -76.86 6.25
CA ALA A 146 19.84 -75.68 6.92
C ALA A 146 19.54 -74.40 6.15
N ASP A 147 19.73 -74.41 4.82
CA ASP A 147 19.41 -73.27 3.95
C ASP A 147 17.91 -72.92 3.98
N LEU A 148 17.04 -73.92 3.93
CA LEU A 148 15.59 -73.73 4.00
C LEU A 148 15.16 -73.14 5.36
N THR A 149 15.76 -73.62 6.45
CA THR A 149 15.53 -73.10 7.81
C THR A 149 15.97 -71.64 7.92
N SER A 150 17.13 -71.30 7.35
CA SER A 150 17.65 -69.93 7.28
C SER A 150 16.71 -69.00 6.51
N VAL A 151 16.27 -69.38 5.30
CA VAL A 151 15.34 -68.57 4.48
C VAL A 151 13.99 -68.39 5.19
N ASN A 152 13.43 -69.44 5.77
CA ASN A 152 12.17 -69.35 6.52
C ASN A 152 12.30 -68.45 7.75
N SER A 153 13.42 -68.52 8.47
CA SER A 153 13.71 -67.63 9.59
C SER A 153 13.75 -66.17 9.13
N GLN A 154 14.42 -65.87 8.02
CA GLN A 154 14.47 -64.51 7.45
C GLN A 154 13.10 -64.00 7.02
N ILE A 155 12.27 -64.82 6.37
CA ILE A 155 10.90 -64.46 6.01
C ILE A 155 10.08 -64.13 7.26
N ASN A 156 10.16 -64.97 8.30
CA ASN A 156 9.43 -64.75 9.55
C ASN A 156 9.91 -63.50 10.28
N GLN A 157 11.21 -63.23 10.28
CA GLN A 157 11.78 -62.00 10.84
C GLN A 157 11.27 -60.76 10.12
N LEU A 158 11.24 -60.75 8.77
CA LEU A 158 10.71 -59.63 7.99
C LEU A 158 9.23 -59.39 8.26
N ARG A 159 8.42 -60.45 8.31
CA ARG A 159 6.98 -60.34 8.61
C ARG A 159 6.67 -59.89 10.04
N ALA A 160 7.61 -60.03 10.97
CA ALA A 160 7.46 -59.56 12.33
C ALA A 160 7.78 -58.07 12.52
N ILE A 161 8.35 -57.40 11.51
CA ILE A 161 8.66 -55.96 11.57
C ILE A 161 7.36 -55.16 11.51
N SER A 162 7.17 -54.25 12.47
CA SER A 162 6.06 -53.30 12.44
C SER A 162 6.27 -52.26 11.35
N THR A 163 5.25 -52.06 10.50
CA THR A 163 5.24 -51.09 9.39
C THR A 163 4.55 -49.77 9.77
N SER A 164 4.37 -49.49 11.07
CA SER A 164 3.74 -48.24 11.49
C SER A 164 4.55 -47.03 11.03
N GLY A 165 3.88 -46.10 10.34
CA GLY A 165 4.46 -44.86 9.83
C GLY A 165 4.87 -43.86 10.90
N GLY A 166 4.55 -44.10 12.18
CA GLY A 166 4.84 -43.21 13.30
C GLY A 166 3.57 -42.63 13.92
N THR A 167 3.74 -41.59 14.76
CA THR A 167 2.65 -40.94 15.48
C THR A 167 2.82 -39.42 15.49
N ILE A 168 1.71 -38.71 15.67
CA ILE A 168 1.71 -37.25 15.84
C ILE A 168 2.07 -36.94 17.31
N ILE A 169 3.20 -36.25 17.52
CA ILE A 169 3.71 -35.94 18.86
C ILE A 169 3.08 -34.66 19.42
N SER A 170 2.82 -33.67 18.55
CA SER A 170 2.23 -32.38 18.91
C SER A 170 1.14 -32.03 17.90
N GLU A 171 -0.08 -31.88 18.39
CA GLU A 171 -1.18 -31.34 17.57
C GLU A 171 -1.12 -29.81 17.52
N PRO A 172 -1.54 -29.20 16.40
CA PRO A 172 -1.61 -27.76 16.26
C PRO A 172 -2.72 -27.16 17.12
N ASP A 173 -2.41 -26.04 17.79
CA ASP A 173 -3.38 -25.23 18.54
C ASP A 173 -3.79 -24.00 17.70
N PRO A 174 -5.05 -23.91 17.23
CA PRO A 174 -5.52 -22.76 16.44
C PRO A 174 -5.36 -21.41 17.15
N GLN A 175 -5.33 -21.37 18.49
CA GLN A 175 -5.16 -20.13 19.24
C GLN A 175 -3.72 -19.58 19.19
N ARG A 176 -2.75 -20.45 18.87
CA ARG A 176 -1.32 -20.11 18.77
C ARG A 176 -0.85 -19.90 17.33
N ALA A 177 -1.78 -19.86 16.37
CA ALA A 177 -1.44 -19.65 14.98
C ALA A 177 -0.76 -18.29 14.77
N VAL A 178 0.35 -18.30 14.05
CA VAL A 178 1.08 -17.07 13.70
C VAL A 178 0.44 -16.45 12.46
N VAL A 179 0.02 -15.19 12.57
CA VAL A 179 -0.53 -14.44 11.44
C VAL A 179 0.59 -13.63 10.77
N SER A 180 0.78 -13.80 9.48
CA SER A 180 1.74 -13.05 8.68
C SER A 180 1.05 -12.37 7.48
N PRO A 181 1.37 -11.10 7.17
CA PRO A 181 2.27 -10.20 7.91
C PRO A 181 1.69 -9.76 9.26
N ASP A 182 2.57 -9.44 10.23
CA ASP A 182 2.15 -8.93 11.54
C ASP A 182 1.32 -7.64 11.37
N ARG A 183 0.17 -7.57 12.04
CA ARG A 183 -0.71 -6.39 12.05
C ARG A 183 0.03 -5.14 12.53
N ALA A 184 0.95 -5.30 13.48
CA ALA A 184 1.78 -4.20 13.97
C ALA A 184 2.71 -3.67 12.87
N ALA A 185 3.34 -4.57 12.10
CA ALA A 185 4.22 -4.19 11.00
C ALA A 185 3.46 -3.44 9.89
N ILE A 186 2.25 -3.89 9.54
CA ILE A 186 1.38 -3.21 8.56
C ILE A 186 1.01 -1.80 9.05
N LEU A 187 0.64 -1.65 10.33
CA LEU A 187 0.32 -0.34 10.89
C LEU A 187 1.52 0.61 10.86
N VAL A 188 2.70 0.14 11.27
CA VAL A 188 3.93 0.95 11.24
C VAL A 188 4.27 1.36 9.80
N ALA A 189 4.20 0.44 8.85
CA ALA A 189 4.45 0.73 7.44
C ALA A 189 3.44 1.74 6.87
N GLY A 190 2.16 1.59 7.20
CA GLY A 190 1.11 2.53 6.80
C GLY A 190 1.31 3.93 7.37
N VAL A 191 1.69 4.04 8.65
CA VAL A 191 1.99 5.34 9.30
C VAL A 191 3.20 6.01 8.65
N LEU A 192 4.29 5.28 8.44
CA LEU A 192 5.50 5.82 7.81
C LEU A 192 5.24 6.23 6.36
N GLY A 193 4.52 5.41 5.60
CA GLY A 193 4.12 5.71 4.22
C GLY A 193 3.20 6.92 4.14
N GLY A 194 2.21 7.01 5.03
CA GLY A 194 1.31 8.16 5.13
C GLY A 194 2.03 9.46 5.49
N LEU A 195 2.99 9.41 6.43
CA LEU A 195 3.80 10.56 6.81
C LEU A 195 4.69 11.05 5.65
N LEU A 196 5.30 10.12 4.92
CA LEU A 196 6.12 10.45 3.76
C LEU A 196 5.27 11.07 2.64
N LEU A 197 4.10 10.50 2.34
CA LEU A 197 3.17 11.08 1.38
C LEU A 197 2.67 12.46 1.82
N GLY A 198 2.34 12.62 3.10
CA GLY A 198 1.94 13.89 3.69
C GLY A 198 3.02 14.97 3.60
N LEU A 199 4.29 14.57 3.62
CA LEU A 199 5.42 15.48 3.43
C LEU A 199 5.60 15.86 1.95
N VAL A 200 5.48 14.91 1.01
CA VAL A 200 5.78 15.12 -0.42
C VAL A 200 4.64 15.84 -1.17
N LEU A 201 3.39 15.50 -0.88
CA LEU A 201 2.21 16.03 -1.60
C LEU A 201 2.13 17.58 -1.60
N PRO A 202 2.42 18.30 -0.49
CA PRO A 202 2.48 19.76 -0.49
C PRO A 202 3.51 20.34 -1.45
N PHE A 203 4.70 19.72 -1.56
CA PHE A 203 5.74 20.20 -2.48
C PHE A 203 5.34 19.98 -3.93
N MET A 204 4.69 18.86 -4.26
CA MET A 204 4.11 18.67 -5.60
C MET A 204 3.05 19.73 -5.90
N GLY A 205 2.15 20.01 -4.96
CA GLY A 205 1.17 21.08 -5.10
C GLY A 205 1.82 22.44 -5.38
N ASN A 206 2.89 22.78 -4.66
CA ASN A 206 3.62 24.02 -4.87
C ASN A 206 4.44 24.04 -6.18
N ALA A 207 4.98 22.89 -6.62
CA ALA A 207 5.72 22.80 -7.88
C ALA A 207 4.82 22.99 -9.11
N PHE A 208 3.53 22.66 -9.01
CA PHE A 208 2.55 22.92 -10.05
C PHE A 208 1.85 24.29 -9.91
N ASP A 209 2.17 25.07 -8.87
CA ASP A 209 1.65 26.42 -8.70
C ASP A 209 2.33 27.39 -9.68
N ARG A 210 1.54 28.03 -10.54
CA ARG A 210 2.01 29.00 -11.55
C ARG A 210 1.87 30.45 -11.11
N ARG A 211 1.59 30.71 -9.83
CA ARG A 211 1.44 32.08 -9.31
C ARG A 211 2.80 32.79 -9.25
N VAL A 212 2.81 34.02 -9.75
CA VAL A 212 3.92 34.96 -9.63
C VAL A 212 3.89 35.55 -8.22
N ARG A 213 4.95 35.35 -7.43
CA ARG A 213 5.03 35.84 -6.03
C ARG A 213 6.15 36.83 -5.78
N SER A 214 7.10 36.95 -6.71
CA SER A 214 8.27 37.79 -6.53
C SER A 214 8.57 38.63 -7.76
N ALA A 215 9.31 39.73 -7.57
CA ALA A 215 9.82 40.54 -8.66
C ALA A 215 10.70 39.75 -9.64
N HIS A 216 11.37 38.70 -9.14
CA HIS A 216 12.16 37.79 -9.95
C HIS A 216 11.29 36.92 -10.86
N ASP A 217 10.11 36.51 -10.39
CA ASP A 217 9.16 35.74 -11.20
C ASP A 217 8.56 36.62 -12.31
N VAL A 218 8.27 37.90 -12.02
CA VAL A 218 7.83 38.90 -13.02
C VAL A 218 8.87 39.07 -14.12
N ALA A 219 10.15 39.25 -13.73
CA ALA A 219 11.24 39.40 -14.67
C ALA A 219 11.44 38.13 -15.52
N ARG A 220 11.39 36.93 -14.92
CA ARG A 220 11.46 35.64 -15.64
C ARG A 220 10.28 35.44 -16.60
N ALA A 221 9.09 35.90 -16.24
CA ALA A 221 7.91 35.81 -17.09
C ALA A 221 7.90 36.82 -18.26
N GLY A 222 8.94 37.65 -18.39
CA GLY A 222 9.06 38.65 -19.44
C GLY A 222 8.39 39.98 -19.12
N GLY A 223 7.94 40.20 -17.89
CA GLY A 223 7.29 41.44 -17.44
C GLY A 223 8.25 42.62 -17.22
N GLY A 224 9.56 42.41 -17.37
CA GLY A 224 10.57 43.44 -17.17
C GLY A 224 10.89 43.72 -15.70
N GLY A 225 11.52 44.87 -15.44
CA GLY A 225 11.85 45.30 -14.07
C GLY A 225 10.61 45.76 -13.32
N VAL A 226 10.46 45.31 -12.08
CA VAL A 226 9.34 45.74 -11.22
C VAL A 226 9.52 47.20 -10.82
N VAL A 227 8.51 48.03 -11.12
CA VAL A 227 8.55 49.48 -10.89
C VAL A 227 8.00 49.85 -9.51
N ALA A 228 7.02 49.11 -9.00
CA ALA A 228 6.46 49.24 -7.65
C ALA A 228 5.86 47.90 -7.21
N THR A 229 5.78 47.65 -5.91
CA THR A 229 5.05 46.53 -5.31
C THR A 229 4.01 47.11 -4.37
N LEU A 230 2.77 46.66 -4.52
CA LEU A 230 1.65 47.10 -3.69
C LEU A 230 1.27 45.94 -2.78
N ASP A 231 1.09 46.22 -1.50
CA ASP A 231 0.85 45.20 -0.49
C ASP A 231 -0.65 44.96 -0.26
N GLN A 232 -1.52 45.90 -0.67
CA GLN A 232 -2.96 45.74 -0.48
C GLN A 232 -3.56 44.73 -1.47
N PRO A 233 -4.22 43.66 -1.00
CA PRO A 233 -4.80 42.64 -1.87
C PRO A 233 -6.13 43.07 -2.52
N ARG A 234 -6.62 44.28 -2.24
CA ARG A 234 -7.88 44.81 -2.74
C ARG A 234 -7.68 46.21 -3.29
N ALA A 235 -8.31 46.47 -4.43
CA ALA A 235 -8.41 47.79 -5.04
C ALA A 235 -9.17 48.76 -4.12
N VAL A 236 -8.53 49.87 -3.73
CA VAL A 236 -9.11 50.94 -2.90
C VAL A 236 -8.82 52.31 -3.51
N VAL A 237 -9.87 53.11 -3.72
CA VAL A 237 -9.78 54.48 -4.27
C VAL A 237 -10.47 55.44 -3.30
N PRO A 238 -9.84 56.54 -2.86
CA PRO A 238 -8.43 56.91 -3.04
C PRO A 238 -7.48 55.94 -2.33
N PRO A 239 -6.16 55.93 -2.65
CA PRO A 239 -5.26 54.95 -2.08
C PRO A 239 -5.15 55.12 -0.56
N GLY A 240 -5.21 54.02 0.18
CA GLY A 240 -5.00 54.02 1.63
C GLY A 240 -3.53 54.30 2.00
N ASP A 241 -3.26 54.60 3.27
CA ASP A 241 -1.93 55.03 3.73
C ASP A 241 -0.81 54.02 3.41
N GLU A 242 -1.13 52.73 3.31
CA GLU A 242 -0.16 51.64 3.09
C GLU A 242 0.44 51.66 1.68
N ASP A 243 -0.39 51.82 0.65
CA ASP A 243 0.04 51.84 -0.76
C ASP A 243 0.18 53.26 -1.33
N ALA A 244 -0.35 54.29 -0.65
CA ALA A 244 -0.34 55.66 -1.16
C ALA A 244 1.09 56.20 -1.39
N ASP A 245 2.05 55.84 -0.54
CA ASP A 245 3.45 56.25 -0.71
C ASP A 245 4.13 55.54 -1.89
N GLU A 246 3.85 54.25 -2.10
CA GLU A 246 4.36 53.50 -3.25
C GLU A 246 3.74 53.99 -4.56
N ILE A 247 2.46 54.33 -4.58
CA ILE A 247 1.82 54.90 -5.78
C ILE A 247 2.34 56.32 -6.05
N ARG A 248 2.65 57.13 -5.02
CA ARG A 248 3.36 58.41 -5.20
C ARG A 248 4.76 58.19 -5.76
N ALA A 249 5.52 57.23 -5.25
CA ALA A 249 6.83 56.88 -5.77
C ALA A 249 6.76 56.39 -7.23
N LEU A 250 5.76 55.58 -7.56
CA LEU A 250 5.45 55.13 -8.91
C LEU A 250 5.18 56.32 -9.84
N ARG A 251 4.39 57.30 -9.40
CA ARG A 251 4.14 58.54 -10.16
C ARG A 251 5.45 59.26 -10.50
N GLU A 252 6.32 59.49 -9.51
CA GLU A 252 7.58 60.19 -9.75
C GLU A 252 8.51 59.41 -10.69
N ARG A 253 8.60 58.08 -10.52
CA ARG A 253 9.37 57.20 -11.41
C ARG A 253 8.86 57.27 -12.86
N LEU A 254 7.54 57.24 -13.05
CA LEU A 254 6.94 57.33 -14.39
C LEU A 254 7.15 58.72 -15.00
N LEU A 255 6.94 59.80 -14.24
CA LEU A 255 7.15 61.16 -14.72
C LEU A 255 8.62 61.45 -15.07
N ALA A 256 9.58 60.81 -14.39
CA ALA A 256 11.00 60.93 -14.71
C ALA A 256 11.38 60.28 -16.05
N VAL A 257 10.69 59.22 -16.45
CA VAL A 257 10.97 58.46 -17.68
C VAL A 257 10.25 59.04 -18.90
N VAL A 258 9.13 59.72 -18.68
CA VAL A 258 8.25 60.20 -19.74
C VAL A 258 8.69 61.58 -20.25
N VAL A 259 9.24 61.64 -21.46
CA VAL A 259 9.78 62.88 -22.11
C VAL A 259 8.82 63.47 -23.16
N ALA A 260 7.60 62.93 -23.30
CA ALA A 260 6.65 63.39 -24.31
C ALA A 260 5.83 64.61 -23.86
N GLU A 261 5.51 65.52 -24.80
CA GLU A 261 4.64 66.68 -24.54
C GLU A 261 3.20 66.28 -24.16
N ARG A 262 2.73 65.13 -24.63
CA ARG A 262 1.42 64.52 -24.32
C ARG A 262 1.57 63.02 -24.12
N PRO A 263 1.97 62.58 -22.93
CA PRO A 263 2.21 61.16 -22.72
C PRO A 263 0.91 60.38 -22.57
N VAL A 264 0.84 59.23 -23.25
CA VAL A 264 -0.23 58.26 -23.08
C VAL A 264 0.33 57.10 -22.27
N LEU A 265 -0.22 56.87 -21.08
CA LEU A 265 0.11 55.73 -20.24
C LEU A 265 -1.01 54.70 -20.36
N VAL A 266 -0.63 53.45 -20.63
CA VAL A 266 -1.54 52.31 -20.67
C VAL A 266 -1.24 51.42 -19.48
N VAL A 267 -2.25 51.17 -18.65
CA VAL A 267 -2.18 50.21 -17.55
C VAL A 267 -3.03 49.01 -17.93
N ALA A 268 -2.40 47.84 -18.02
CA ALA A 268 -3.07 46.59 -18.33
C ALA A 268 -2.96 45.66 -17.12
N ASP A 269 -4.11 45.13 -16.69
CA ASP A 269 -4.16 44.09 -15.67
C ASP A 269 -3.99 42.73 -16.35
N VAL A 270 -3.01 41.95 -15.88
CA VAL A 270 -2.68 40.61 -16.40
C VAL A 270 -3.19 39.51 -15.44
N GLY A 271 -4.04 39.89 -14.47
CA GLY A 271 -4.71 38.97 -13.56
C GLY A 271 -5.80 38.12 -14.21
N PRO A 272 -6.24 37.03 -13.56
CA PRO A 272 -7.41 36.26 -13.98
C PRO A 272 -8.66 37.15 -14.13
N ALA A 273 -9.46 36.90 -15.17
CA ALA A 273 -10.64 37.70 -15.52
C ALA A 273 -11.73 37.78 -14.42
N ASP A 274 -11.69 36.88 -13.43
CA ASP A 274 -12.66 36.80 -12.34
C ASP A 274 -12.34 37.78 -11.18
N HIS A 275 -11.24 38.54 -11.26
CA HIS A 275 -10.86 39.52 -10.25
C HIS A 275 -11.35 40.93 -10.59
N LEU A 276 -11.61 41.71 -9.54
CA LEU A 276 -11.92 43.15 -9.66
C LEU A 276 -10.76 43.86 -10.38
N PRO A 277 -11.03 44.85 -11.24
CA PRO A 277 -9.98 45.60 -11.92
C PRO A 277 -9.03 46.26 -10.93
N SER A 278 -7.74 46.31 -11.25
CA SER A 278 -6.75 47.10 -10.51
C SER A 278 -7.16 48.58 -10.37
N ASP A 279 -6.90 49.16 -9.19
CA ASP A 279 -7.08 50.58 -8.86
C ASP A 279 -5.90 51.47 -9.28
N VAL A 280 -4.80 50.87 -9.73
CA VAL A 280 -3.54 51.57 -10.03
C VAL A 280 -3.75 52.70 -11.05
N ALA A 281 -4.49 52.44 -12.12
CA ALA A 281 -4.77 53.44 -13.16
C ALA A 281 -5.55 54.64 -12.60
N THR A 282 -6.55 54.36 -11.76
CA THR A 282 -7.42 55.37 -11.15
C THR A 282 -6.66 56.19 -10.12
N ASN A 283 -5.97 55.54 -9.18
CA ASN A 283 -5.19 56.21 -8.14
C ASN A 283 -4.03 57.03 -8.73
N LEU A 284 -3.36 56.53 -9.76
CA LEU A 284 -2.33 57.27 -10.47
C LEU A 284 -2.90 58.49 -11.20
N ALA A 285 -4.06 58.37 -11.85
CA ALA A 285 -4.71 59.51 -12.51
C ALA A 285 -5.10 60.61 -11.52
N VAL A 286 -5.63 60.24 -10.35
CA VAL A 286 -5.94 61.18 -9.26
C VAL A 286 -4.67 61.88 -8.78
N LEU A 287 -3.60 61.13 -8.51
CA LEU A 287 -2.34 61.70 -8.04
C LEU A 287 -1.63 62.57 -9.09
N ILE A 288 -1.79 62.29 -10.39
CA ILE A 288 -1.27 63.16 -11.46
C ILE A 288 -2.14 64.42 -11.56
N ALA A 289 -3.46 64.30 -11.47
CA ALA A 289 -4.37 65.45 -11.47
C ALA A 289 -4.10 66.39 -10.29
N ASP A 290 -3.88 65.84 -9.09
CA ASP A 290 -3.53 66.61 -7.87
C ASP A 290 -2.21 67.37 -8.02
N SER A 291 -1.30 66.92 -8.88
CA SER A 291 -0.05 67.65 -9.20
C SER A 291 -0.27 68.85 -10.14
N GLY A 292 -1.52 69.16 -10.48
CA GLY A 292 -1.90 70.29 -11.35
C GLY A 292 -1.80 69.98 -12.85
N LYS A 293 -1.63 68.71 -13.23
CA LYS A 293 -1.56 68.28 -14.64
C LYS A 293 -2.94 67.87 -15.14
N ALA A 294 -3.32 68.39 -16.31
CA ALA A 294 -4.55 67.97 -16.99
C ALA A 294 -4.45 66.48 -17.35
N THR A 295 -5.32 65.66 -16.75
CA THR A 295 -5.27 64.19 -16.85
C THR A 295 -6.62 63.68 -17.31
N THR A 296 -6.62 62.83 -18.34
CA THR A 296 -7.80 62.12 -18.82
C THR A 296 -7.62 60.64 -18.53
N LEU A 297 -8.48 60.07 -17.70
CA LEU A 297 -8.53 58.64 -17.42
C LEU A 297 -9.56 57.97 -18.33
N LEU A 298 -9.15 56.91 -19.03
CA LEU A 298 -10.03 56.08 -19.83
C LEU A 298 -10.06 54.68 -19.22
N LEU A 299 -11.24 54.25 -18.77
CA LEU A 299 -11.48 52.91 -18.20
C LEU A 299 -12.34 52.09 -19.17
N PRO A 300 -11.76 51.41 -20.17
CA PRO A 300 -12.52 50.59 -21.09
C PRO A 300 -13.02 49.31 -20.39
N ASN A 301 -14.27 48.93 -20.66
CA ASN A 301 -14.89 47.69 -20.15
C ASN A 301 -14.81 47.54 -18.62
N TYR A 302 -14.94 48.65 -17.90
CA TYR A 302 -14.90 48.67 -16.43
C TYR A 302 -16.27 48.26 -15.87
N PRO A 303 -16.36 47.36 -14.87
CA PRO A 303 -17.63 46.95 -14.27
C PRO A 303 -18.40 48.13 -13.69
N ASP A 304 -19.72 48.18 -13.92
CA ASP A 304 -20.58 49.31 -13.51
C ASP A 304 -20.55 49.55 -11.99
N GLU A 305 -20.53 48.48 -11.19
CA GLU A 305 -20.47 48.58 -9.73
C GLU A 305 -19.15 49.22 -9.25
N SER A 306 -18.03 48.79 -9.82
CA SER A 306 -16.72 49.35 -9.52
C SER A 306 -16.61 50.80 -10.00
N LEU A 307 -17.19 51.12 -11.16
CA LEU A 307 -17.22 52.49 -11.68
C LEU A 307 -18.00 53.43 -10.75
N ALA A 308 -19.16 52.98 -10.27
CA ALA A 308 -19.98 53.74 -9.33
C ALA A 308 -19.24 54.01 -8.01
N GLN A 309 -18.47 53.03 -7.50
CA GLN A 309 -17.62 53.20 -6.32
C GLN A 309 -16.54 54.25 -6.55
N VAL A 310 -15.85 54.22 -7.69
CA VAL A 310 -14.82 55.22 -8.05
C VAL A 310 -15.42 56.61 -8.17
N VAL A 311 -16.55 56.75 -8.86
CA VAL A 311 -17.25 58.04 -9.03
C VAL A 311 -17.67 58.61 -7.68
N SER A 312 -18.25 57.77 -6.80
CA SER A 312 -18.66 58.17 -5.46
C SER A 312 -17.46 58.54 -4.59
N ALA A 313 -16.39 57.75 -4.60
CA ALA A 313 -15.22 57.94 -3.76
C ALA A 313 -14.44 59.22 -4.13
N LEU A 314 -14.38 59.55 -5.42
CA LEU A 314 -13.70 60.74 -5.93
C LEU A 314 -14.62 61.96 -6.05
N GLY A 315 -15.92 61.82 -5.74
CA GLY A 315 -16.90 62.90 -5.86
C GLY A 315 -17.02 63.45 -7.28
N LEU A 316 -16.88 62.60 -8.30
CA LEU A 316 -16.93 63.02 -9.70
C LEU A 316 -18.36 63.45 -10.06
N VAL A 317 -18.49 64.46 -10.93
CA VAL A 317 -19.77 64.97 -11.43
C VAL A 317 -19.81 64.78 -12.95
N GLU A 318 -20.93 64.30 -13.48
CA GLU A 318 -21.08 64.05 -14.92
C GLU A 318 -20.80 65.35 -15.69
N GLY A 319 -19.76 65.32 -16.52
CA GLY A 319 -19.46 66.39 -17.44
C GLY A 319 -20.49 66.38 -18.58
N GLY A 320 -21.27 67.45 -18.71
CA GLY A 320 -22.12 67.64 -19.88
C GLY A 320 -21.27 67.58 -21.16
N THR A 321 -21.70 66.78 -22.14
CA THR A 321 -20.98 66.54 -23.39
C THR A 321 -20.62 67.86 -24.08
N PRO A 322 -19.35 68.11 -24.47
CA PRO A 322 -19.06 69.19 -25.40
C PRO A 322 -19.72 68.82 -26.73
N ARG A 323 -20.74 69.59 -27.14
CA ARG A 323 -21.42 69.44 -28.43
C ARG A 323 -20.40 69.58 -29.55
N GLY A 324 -19.96 68.46 -30.12
CA GLY A 324 -19.07 68.49 -31.27
C GLY A 324 -18.50 67.14 -31.67
N ARG A 325 -19.25 66.43 -32.52
CA ARG A 325 -18.84 65.29 -33.38
C ARG A 325 -18.88 63.90 -32.72
N ALA A 326 -19.52 62.99 -33.45
CA ALA A 326 -20.09 61.73 -32.99
C ALA A 326 -19.06 60.71 -32.49
N GLY A 327 -19.33 60.18 -31.31
CA GLY A 327 -18.63 59.09 -30.63
C GLY A 327 -19.01 59.11 -29.16
N SER A 328 -19.94 58.26 -28.73
CA SER A 328 -20.42 58.22 -27.34
C SER A 328 -19.29 57.80 -26.39
N THR A 329 -18.67 58.79 -25.75
CA THR A 329 -17.84 58.60 -24.56
C THR A 329 -18.29 59.65 -23.55
N ALA A 330 -18.80 59.19 -22.40
CA ALA A 330 -19.13 60.07 -21.28
C ALA A 330 -17.81 60.55 -20.65
N GLY A 331 -17.37 61.75 -20.99
CA GLY A 331 -16.17 62.37 -20.44
C GLY A 331 -16.49 63.14 -19.16
N TRP A 332 -15.80 62.81 -18.07
CA TRP A 332 -15.89 63.54 -16.81
C TRP A 332 -14.73 64.55 -16.74
N SER A 333 -15.01 65.82 -16.42
CA SER A 333 -13.99 66.87 -16.32
C SER A 333 -13.74 67.27 -14.87
N PRO A 334 -12.49 67.43 -14.40
CA PRO A 334 -12.24 68.04 -13.10
C PRO A 334 -12.50 69.54 -13.18
N ARG A 335 -13.44 70.05 -12.38
CA ARG A 335 -13.55 71.49 -12.12
C ARG A 335 -12.59 71.86 -10.99
N TRP A 336 -11.63 72.72 -11.31
CA TRP A 336 -10.86 73.62 -10.44
C TRP A 336 -11.23 73.56 -8.94
N TRP A 337 -10.36 72.94 -8.16
CA TRP A 337 -10.44 72.91 -6.70
C TRP A 337 -10.09 74.30 -6.13
N SER A 338 -10.98 74.86 -5.30
CA SER A 338 -10.71 76.06 -4.49
C SER A 338 -10.54 75.62 -3.04
N PRO A 339 -9.43 75.96 -2.35
CA PRO A 339 -9.20 75.56 -0.97
C PRO A 339 -9.94 76.51 -0.03
N SER A 340 -11.18 76.17 0.35
CA SER A 340 -11.80 76.78 1.53
C SER A 340 -12.84 75.86 2.16
N ARG A 341 -12.37 74.99 3.05
CA ARG A 341 -13.07 74.65 4.29
C ARG A 341 -12.10 73.89 5.20
N ARG A 342 -11.36 74.66 6.02
CA ARG A 342 -10.83 74.12 7.27
C ARG A 342 -12.01 73.78 8.18
N PRO A 343 -12.06 72.61 8.83
CA PRO A 343 -13.03 72.38 9.89
C PRO A 343 -12.69 73.29 11.08
N THR A 344 -13.63 74.14 11.50
CA THR A 344 -13.53 74.88 12.75
C THR A 344 -13.68 73.93 13.94
N PRO A 345 -12.95 74.17 15.05
CA PRO A 345 -12.97 73.30 16.22
C PRO A 345 -14.18 73.63 17.09
N THR A 346 -14.99 72.62 17.42
CA THR A 346 -16.02 72.74 18.46
C THR A 346 -15.55 71.97 19.70
N ALA A 347 -14.91 72.68 20.63
CA ALA A 347 -14.92 72.31 22.04
C ALA A 347 -16.28 72.77 22.62
N CYS A 348 -16.93 72.22 23.64
CA CYS A 348 -16.61 71.31 24.74
C CYS A 348 -18.01 70.93 25.32
N ARG A 349 -18.30 69.72 25.81
CA ARG A 349 -18.16 69.31 27.23
C ARG A 349 -18.69 67.86 27.45
N PRO A 350 -18.25 67.18 28.53
CA PRO A 350 -18.34 65.74 28.72
C PRO A 350 -19.60 65.31 29.50
N PRO A 351 -19.82 63.99 29.63
CA PRO A 351 -20.06 63.47 30.96
C PRO A 351 -19.28 62.17 31.29
N THR A 352 -18.61 62.24 32.44
CA THR A 352 -18.51 61.22 33.51
C THR A 352 -18.26 59.75 33.18
N SER A 353 -17.09 59.32 33.64
CA SER A 353 -16.71 57.99 34.10
C SER A 353 -17.80 57.23 34.87
N SER A 354 -17.98 55.94 34.54
CA SER A 354 -18.20 54.90 35.55
C SER A 354 -17.38 53.65 35.17
N LEU A 355 -16.52 53.25 36.11
CA LEU A 355 -15.90 51.94 36.17
C LEU A 355 -16.98 50.90 36.52
N ALA A 356 -16.91 49.69 35.96
CA ALA A 356 -16.91 48.43 36.72
C ALA A 356 -17.20 47.20 35.83
N SER A 357 -16.19 46.33 35.74
CA SER A 357 -16.28 44.91 36.10
C SER A 357 -16.98 43.90 35.17
N SER A 358 -16.12 43.16 34.47
CA SER A 358 -16.04 41.69 34.46
C SER A 358 -17.31 40.85 34.23
N ARG A 359 -17.31 40.06 33.15
CA ARG A 359 -17.59 38.61 33.22
C ARG A 359 -17.14 37.88 31.95
N THR A 360 -16.34 36.85 32.17
CA THR A 360 -15.85 35.79 31.27
C THR A 360 -16.99 34.84 30.83
N PRO A 361 -16.77 33.97 29.82
CA PRO A 361 -17.78 33.35 28.97
C PRO A 361 -18.25 31.98 29.48
N PRO A 362 -19.15 31.30 28.76
CA PRO A 362 -19.11 29.84 28.72
C PRO A 362 -19.00 29.27 27.29
N ALA A 363 -17.96 28.46 27.14
CA ALA A 363 -17.91 27.07 26.67
C ALA A 363 -18.85 26.58 25.55
N ALA A 364 -18.21 25.79 24.68
CA ALA A 364 -18.72 25.13 23.49
C ALA A 364 -19.47 23.80 23.75
N ALA A 365 -20.27 23.45 22.73
CA ALA A 365 -20.63 22.11 22.21
C ALA A 365 -21.71 21.28 22.95
N PRO A 366 -22.36 20.28 22.29
CA PRO A 366 -22.30 19.87 20.87
C PRO A 366 -23.67 19.81 20.17
N SER A 367 -23.64 19.83 18.84
CA SER A 367 -24.76 19.48 17.96
C SER A 367 -24.95 17.96 17.86
N PRO A 368 -26.21 17.50 17.73
CA PRO A 368 -26.48 16.22 17.09
C PRO A 368 -27.56 16.30 15.99
N TRP A 369 -27.15 15.87 14.80
CA TRP A 369 -27.85 15.04 13.81
C TRP A 369 -29.40 15.08 13.62
N TRP A 370 -29.76 15.34 12.35
CA TRP A 370 -30.83 14.77 11.51
C TRP A 370 -31.98 13.96 12.14
N ALA A 371 -33.24 14.42 11.93
CA ALA A 371 -34.41 13.54 11.80
C ALA A 371 -35.52 14.20 10.95
N TRP A 372 -35.80 13.61 9.79
CA TRP A 372 -36.95 13.92 8.94
C TRP A 372 -38.26 13.52 9.64
N ARG A 373 -39.23 14.43 9.75
CA ARG A 373 -40.64 14.12 10.06
C ARG A 373 -41.52 14.67 8.95
N ARG A 374 -42.03 13.77 8.09
CA ARG A 374 -43.25 14.01 7.31
C ARG A 374 -44.43 13.65 8.20
N ALA A 375 -45.33 14.61 8.39
CA ALA A 375 -46.66 14.42 8.96
C ALA A 375 -47.69 14.92 7.95
N ALA A 376 -48.92 14.40 8.11
CA ALA A 376 -50.16 14.65 7.36
C ALA A 376 -50.45 13.57 6.29
N THR A 377 -51.61 12.90 6.27
CA THR A 377 -52.84 13.05 7.07
C THR A 377 -53.74 11.82 6.88
N ARG A 378 -54.52 11.55 7.94
CA ARG A 378 -55.76 10.75 8.05
C ARG A 378 -56.66 10.71 6.81
N SER A 379 -57.34 9.59 6.60
CA SER A 379 -58.80 9.46 6.81
C SER A 379 -59.32 8.08 6.36
N GLY A 380 -60.23 7.47 7.14
CA GLY A 380 -61.15 6.43 6.68
C GLY A 380 -60.81 5.04 7.16
#